data_AF-A0A914ID65-F1
#
_entry.id   AF-A0A914ID65-F1
#
_cell.length_a   1.000
_cell.length_b   1.000
_cell.length_c   1.000
_cell.angle_alpha   90.00
_cell.angle_beta   90.00
_cell.angle_gamma   90.00
#
_symmetry.space_group_name_H-M   'P 1'
#
loop_
_entity.id
_entity.type
_entity.pdbx_description
1 polymer ?
#
loop_
_entity_poly.entity_id
_entity_poly.type
_entity_poly.pdbx_seq_one_letter_code
_entity_poly.pdbx_strand_id
1 'polypeptide(L)'
;MFIPTKSTYGGHITANQELLNWNAKQTMNYGKTFEQIELEHENKELRAELAHQKLLIAHMALQIKVEEYQNKQHQRTIDELTDFSIDQFSLEADQKALSAMIDQGELIAKMEECQKQQQQNIADLQKTVAVLNDTINGKGLIPQQNRWDSSACHKDLTLSEPDQLIVQHIGKANWEPCAVFAERAIPKDGIAYFEVKILEKKCLVTIGLGAKQMPLMGKIVRDYRGTYAYESGGRFWGHAVDGCSIAINGRPCIGGKPPFGVGDIVGCGINLATRQIIYTKNGERLDTANLLVDSATAELFPRVILYPGDKIEANFGPNFKFNTADV
;
A
#
# COMPACT_ATOMS: atom_id res chain seq x y z
N MET A 1 17.25 20.62 -99.97
CA MET A 1 16.46 19.37 -100.07
C MET A 1 16.33 18.81 -98.65
N PHE A 2 15.09 18.56 -98.20
CA PHE A 2 14.74 18.14 -96.84
C PHE A 2 15.44 16.83 -96.41
N ILE A 3 15.77 16.67 -95.12
CA ILE A 3 15.00 15.91 -94.12
C ILE A 3 15.50 16.33 -92.71
N PRO A 4 14.59 16.61 -91.75
CA PRO A 4 14.91 16.70 -90.32
C PRO A 4 14.75 15.33 -89.64
N THR A 5 15.61 15.01 -88.67
CA THR A 5 15.37 13.93 -87.70
C THR A 5 15.24 14.51 -86.30
N LYS A 6 14.09 14.24 -85.69
CA LYS A 6 13.71 14.58 -84.32
C LYS A 6 14.66 13.89 -83.33
N SER A 7 15.19 14.66 -82.37
CA SER A 7 15.69 14.12 -81.11
C SER A 7 14.80 14.64 -79.98
N THR A 8 14.16 13.72 -79.29
CA THR A 8 13.25 13.95 -78.17
C THR A 8 14.02 14.36 -76.90
N TYR A 9 14.18 15.66 -76.68
CA TYR A 9 14.44 16.20 -75.34
C TYR A 9 13.08 16.36 -74.62
N GLY A 10 12.60 15.27 -74.01
CA GLY A 10 11.28 15.22 -73.37
C GLY A 10 11.26 14.46 -72.05
N GLY A 11 12.36 14.46 -71.29
CA GLY A 11 12.48 13.67 -70.05
C GLY A 11 13.11 14.36 -68.84
N HIS A 12 13.68 15.56 -68.97
CA HIS A 12 14.46 16.16 -67.88
C HIS A 12 13.81 17.35 -67.16
N ILE A 13 12.71 17.92 -67.67
CA ILE A 13 12.10 19.12 -67.08
C ILE A 13 11.03 18.76 -66.03
N THR A 14 10.27 17.68 -66.23
CA THR A 14 9.17 17.28 -65.33
C THR A 14 9.64 16.75 -63.98
N ALA A 15 10.70 15.93 -63.94
CA ALA A 15 11.23 15.40 -62.69
C ALA A 15 11.79 16.51 -61.77
N ASN A 16 12.40 17.55 -62.35
CA ASN A 16 12.92 18.68 -61.58
C ASN A 16 11.81 19.58 -61.03
N GLN A 17 10.72 19.77 -61.78
CA GLN A 17 9.56 20.53 -61.30
C GLN A 17 8.82 19.77 -60.18
N GLU A 18 8.72 18.45 -60.28
CA GLU A 18 8.14 17.60 -59.24
C GLU A 18 9.01 17.57 -57.98
N LEU A 19 10.34 17.53 -58.11
CA LEU A 19 11.26 17.61 -56.97
C LEU A 19 11.18 18.97 -56.26
N LEU A 20 11.09 20.06 -57.02
CA LEU A 20 10.91 21.41 -56.49
C LEU A 20 9.55 21.56 -55.79
N ASN A 21 8.48 21.01 -56.35
CA ASN A 21 7.16 21.02 -55.72
C ASN A 21 7.09 20.11 -54.49
N TRP A 22 7.80 18.99 -54.48
CA TRP A 22 7.91 18.10 -53.32
C TRP A 22 8.70 18.77 -52.19
N ASN A 23 9.84 19.40 -52.52
CA ASN A 23 10.62 20.18 -51.55
C ASN A 23 9.84 21.41 -51.04
N ALA A 24 9.11 22.13 -51.90
CA ALA A 24 8.25 23.23 -51.48
C ALA A 24 7.10 22.76 -50.57
N LYS A 25 6.51 21.59 -50.85
CA LYS A 25 5.53 20.94 -49.96
C LYS A 25 6.14 20.50 -48.63
N GLN A 26 7.36 19.97 -48.62
CA GLN A 26 8.08 19.61 -47.38
C GLN A 26 8.40 20.85 -46.53
N THR A 27 8.83 21.94 -47.19
CA THR A 27 9.19 23.21 -46.53
C THR A 27 7.94 23.92 -45.97
N MET A 28 6.77 23.77 -46.61
CA MET A 28 5.50 24.29 -46.08
C MET A 28 4.89 23.44 -44.95
N ASN A 29 5.35 22.20 -44.74
CA ASN A 29 4.77 21.27 -43.76
C ASN A 29 5.61 21.11 -42.48
N TYR A 30 6.80 21.71 -42.41
CA TYR A 30 7.68 21.73 -41.23
C TYR A 30 8.04 23.18 -40.82
N GLY A 31 7.03 24.03 -40.68
CA GLY A 31 7.19 25.45 -40.35
C GLY A 31 7.48 25.78 -38.88
N LYS A 32 7.82 24.79 -38.04
CA LYS A 32 8.18 25.01 -36.63
C LYS A 32 9.57 24.46 -36.37
N THR A 33 10.44 25.31 -35.81
CA THR A 33 11.75 24.86 -35.32
C THR A 33 11.55 23.94 -34.12
N PHE A 34 12.52 23.07 -33.84
CA PHE A 34 12.48 22.16 -32.68
C PHE A 34 12.24 22.93 -31.37
N GLU A 35 12.91 24.08 -31.20
CA GLU A 35 12.71 25.00 -30.08
C GLU A 35 11.26 25.51 -29.97
N GLN A 36 10.58 25.72 -31.11
CA GLN A 36 9.20 26.20 -31.13
C GLN A 36 8.21 25.10 -30.73
N ILE A 37 8.51 23.84 -31.04
CA ILE A 37 7.73 22.68 -30.61
C ILE A 37 7.92 22.43 -29.10
N GLU A 38 9.15 22.58 -28.61
CA GLU A 38 9.49 22.43 -27.20
C GLU A 38 8.79 23.51 -26.35
N LEU A 39 8.86 24.78 -26.77
CA LEU A 39 8.13 25.89 -26.13
C LEU A 39 6.61 25.70 -26.15
N GLU A 40 6.04 25.11 -27.20
CA GLU A 40 4.61 24.82 -27.27
C GLU A 40 4.21 23.67 -26.32
N HIS A 41 5.08 22.67 -26.17
CA HIS A 41 4.88 21.58 -25.22
C HIS A 41 4.91 22.10 -23.78
N GLU A 42 5.94 22.87 -23.41
CA GLU A 42 6.05 23.50 -22.09
C GLU A 42 4.87 24.44 -21.80
N ASN A 43 4.42 25.24 -22.78
CA ASN A 43 3.24 26.07 -22.63
C ASN A 43 1.96 25.26 -22.41
N LYS A 44 1.85 24.08 -23.03
CA LYS A 44 0.70 23.20 -22.86
C LYS A 44 0.71 22.55 -21.46
N GLU A 45 1.88 22.15 -20.98
CA GLU A 45 2.06 21.65 -19.62
C GLU A 45 1.75 22.72 -18.58
N LEU A 46 2.28 23.93 -18.73
CA LEU A 46 2.00 25.06 -17.84
C LEU A 46 0.50 25.41 -17.79
N ARG A 47 -0.21 25.31 -18.92
CA ARG A 47 -1.66 25.51 -18.96
C ARG A 47 -2.42 24.40 -18.24
N ALA A 48 -1.97 23.16 -18.35
CA ALA A 48 -2.57 22.02 -17.64
C ALA A 48 -2.35 22.16 -16.12
N GLU A 49 -1.15 22.53 -15.71
CA GLU A 49 -0.80 22.78 -14.31
C GLU A 49 -1.64 23.91 -13.72
N LEU A 50 -1.76 25.03 -14.44
CA LEU A 50 -2.61 26.15 -14.01
C LEU A 50 -4.09 25.75 -13.91
N ALA A 51 -4.57 24.87 -14.80
CA ALA A 51 -5.94 24.37 -14.73
C ALA A 51 -6.14 23.45 -13.50
N HIS A 52 -5.15 22.61 -13.18
CA HIS A 52 -5.18 21.76 -12.00
C HIS A 52 -5.17 22.59 -10.71
N GLN A 53 -4.32 23.62 -10.62
CA GLN A 53 -4.28 24.54 -9.47
C GLN A 53 -5.61 25.26 -9.27
N LYS A 54 -6.26 25.72 -10.35
CA LYS A 54 -7.60 26.32 -10.26
C LYS A 54 -8.65 25.34 -9.74
N LEU A 55 -8.60 24.08 -10.17
CA LEU A 55 -9.50 23.04 -9.68
C LEU A 55 -9.26 22.74 -8.20
N LEU A 56 -7.99 22.69 -7.77
CA LEU A 56 -7.61 22.49 -6.37
C LEU A 56 -8.16 23.61 -5.48
N ILE A 57 -7.98 24.87 -5.88
CA ILE A 57 -8.53 26.03 -5.16
C ILE A 57 -10.06 25.96 -5.06
N ALA A 58 -10.74 25.56 -6.14
CA ALA A 58 -12.19 25.39 -6.14
C ALA A 58 -12.65 24.24 -5.21
N HIS A 59 -11.91 23.13 -5.19
CA HIS A 59 -12.18 22.01 -4.28
C HIS A 59 -12.00 22.42 -2.81
N MET A 60 -10.92 23.12 -2.48
CA MET A 60 -10.69 23.64 -1.13
C MET A 60 -11.83 24.58 -0.69
N ALA A 61 -12.28 25.48 -1.57
CA ALA A 61 -13.39 26.39 -1.28
C ALA A 61 -14.72 25.64 -1.06
N LEU A 62 -14.97 24.55 -1.79
CA LEU A 62 -16.14 23.69 -1.58
C LEU A 62 -16.05 22.94 -0.25
N GLN A 63 -14.88 22.41 0.09
CA GLN A 63 -14.67 21.68 1.34
C GLN A 63 -14.90 22.56 2.58
N ILE A 64 -14.39 23.81 2.55
CA ILE A 64 -14.66 24.80 3.59
C ILE A 64 -16.17 25.06 3.73
N LYS A 65 -16.91 25.21 2.61
CA LYS A 65 -18.37 25.41 2.66
C LYS A 65 -19.13 24.21 3.20
N VAL A 66 -18.66 22.99 2.93
CA VAL A 66 -19.25 21.77 3.47
C VAL A 66 -19.05 21.71 4.99
N GLU A 67 -17.85 22.02 5.47
CA GLU A 67 -17.54 22.10 6.90
C GLU A 67 -18.38 23.18 7.60
N GLU A 68 -18.49 24.39 7.02
CA GLU A 68 -19.34 25.46 7.54
C GLU A 68 -20.82 25.05 7.62
N TYR A 69 -21.31 24.31 6.62
CA TYR A 69 -22.68 23.80 6.63
C TYR A 69 -22.89 22.77 7.73
N GLN A 70 -21.96 21.82 7.88
CA GLN A 70 -22.01 20.82 8.94
C GLN A 70 -21.97 21.49 10.32
N ASN A 71 -21.11 22.49 10.52
CA ASN A 71 -21.03 23.23 11.79
C ASN A 71 -22.33 23.98 12.10
N LYS A 72 -22.97 24.61 11.09
CA LYS A 72 -24.28 25.26 11.27
C LYS A 72 -25.40 24.27 11.64
N GLN A 73 -25.38 23.05 11.11
CA GLN A 73 -26.36 22.02 11.48
C GLN A 73 -26.14 21.52 12.91
N HIS A 74 -24.88 21.31 13.33
CA HIS A 74 -24.56 20.95 14.71
C HIS A 74 -25.00 22.05 15.68
N GLN A 75 -24.72 23.32 15.38
CA GLN A 75 -25.14 24.43 16.23
C GLN A 75 -26.66 24.50 16.39
N ARG A 76 -27.44 24.32 15.31
CA ARG A 76 -28.91 24.26 15.40
C ARG A 76 -29.41 23.13 16.28
N THR A 77 -28.79 21.96 16.17
CA THR A 77 -29.16 20.80 17.01
C THR A 77 -28.89 21.10 18.49
N ILE A 78 -27.78 21.78 18.79
CA ILE A 78 -27.47 22.22 20.15
C ILE A 78 -28.50 23.25 20.62
N ASP A 79 -28.80 24.27 19.82
CA ASP A 79 -29.77 25.31 20.17
C ASP A 79 -31.17 24.71 20.44
N GLU A 80 -31.64 23.77 19.60
CA GLU A 80 -32.90 23.04 19.77
C GLU A 80 -32.93 22.19 21.06
N LEU A 81 -31.82 21.51 21.39
CA LEU A 81 -31.69 20.74 22.64
C LEU A 81 -31.62 21.65 23.87
N THR A 82 -31.09 22.86 23.71
CA THR A 82 -30.98 23.86 24.77
C THR A 82 -32.34 24.47 25.07
N ASP A 83 -33.13 24.81 24.06
CA ASP A 83 -34.51 25.30 24.21
C ASP A 83 -35.43 24.22 24.80
N PHE A 84 -35.30 22.96 24.35
CA PHE A 84 -36.04 21.83 24.95
C PHE A 84 -35.75 21.65 26.44
N SER A 85 -34.51 21.89 26.86
CA SER A 85 -34.11 21.82 28.28
C SER A 85 -34.70 22.99 29.09
N ILE A 86 -34.79 24.19 28.52
CA ILE A 86 -35.34 25.37 29.22
C ILE A 86 -36.86 25.24 29.44
N ASP A 87 -37.59 24.69 28.46
CA ASP A 87 -39.04 24.46 28.56
C ASP A 87 -39.40 23.35 29.57
N GLN A 88 -38.57 22.31 29.66
CA GLN A 88 -38.75 21.21 30.62
C GLN A 88 -38.55 21.64 32.08
N PHE A 89 -37.68 22.63 32.33
CA PHE A 89 -37.38 23.14 33.68
C PHE A 89 -38.46 24.09 34.23
N SER A 90 -39.29 24.72 33.39
CA SER A 90 -40.34 25.65 33.86
C SER A 90 -41.61 24.96 34.39
N LEU A 91 -41.77 23.65 34.17
CA LEU A 91 -43.01 22.91 34.50
C LEU A 91 -42.88 21.89 35.66
N GLU A 92 -41.67 21.53 36.11
CA GLU A 92 -41.46 20.48 37.14
C GLU A 92 -40.86 21.03 38.46
N ALA A 93 -41.26 22.21 38.92
CA ALA A 93 -40.64 22.83 40.11
C ALA A 93 -40.98 22.18 41.47
N ASP A 94 -42.05 21.40 41.63
CA ASP A 94 -42.59 21.17 43.00
C ASP A 94 -42.60 19.73 43.56
N GLN A 95 -42.16 18.66 42.86
CA GLN A 95 -42.31 17.29 43.45
C GLN A 95 -41.17 16.25 43.25
N LYS A 96 -40.06 16.55 42.56
CA LYS A 96 -39.15 15.50 42.03
C LYS A 96 -37.70 15.55 42.54
N ALA A 97 -37.47 16.04 43.77
CA ALA A 97 -36.11 16.29 44.27
C ALA A 97 -35.30 15.04 44.68
N LEU A 98 -35.92 13.85 44.82
CA LEU A 98 -35.23 12.65 45.35
C LEU A 98 -34.90 11.57 44.29
N SER A 99 -35.65 11.49 43.18
CA SER A 99 -35.33 10.54 42.09
C SER A 99 -34.25 11.05 41.13
N ALA A 100 -34.03 12.36 41.07
CA ALA A 100 -33.11 13.00 40.12
C ALA A 100 -31.61 12.81 40.43
N MET A 101 -31.23 12.53 41.69
CA MET A 101 -29.81 12.32 42.05
C MET A 101 -29.24 11.01 41.49
N ILE A 102 -30.07 9.98 41.31
CA ILE A 102 -29.64 8.68 40.78
C ILE A 102 -29.48 8.75 39.26
N ASP A 103 -30.37 9.47 38.56
CA ASP A 103 -30.30 9.64 37.11
C ASP A 103 -29.22 10.66 36.67
N GLN A 104 -28.88 11.65 37.50
CA GLN A 104 -27.76 12.58 37.23
C GLN A 104 -26.40 11.87 37.18
N GLY A 105 -26.18 10.85 38.02
CA GLY A 105 -24.93 10.09 38.02
C GLY A 105 -24.70 9.32 36.71
N GLU A 106 -25.78 8.74 36.14
CA GLU A 106 -25.71 8.03 34.87
C GLU A 106 -25.53 8.97 33.68
N LEU A 107 -26.16 10.15 33.72
CA LEU A 107 -25.98 11.19 32.70
C LEU A 107 -24.55 11.75 32.70
N ILE A 108 -23.98 12.00 33.89
CA ILE A 108 -22.58 12.45 34.04
C ILE A 108 -21.62 11.38 33.52
N ALA A 109 -21.84 10.11 33.84
CA ALA A 109 -21.00 9.02 33.34
C ALA A 109 -21.03 8.91 31.80
N LYS A 110 -22.20 9.04 31.18
CA LYS A 110 -22.33 9.07 29.70
C LYS A 110 -21.70 10.31 29.07
N MET A 111 -21.79 11.46 29.75
CA MET A 111 -21.09 12.68 29.34
C MET A 111 -19.57 12.51 29.39
N GLU A 112 -19.04 11.92 30.46
CA GLU A 112 -17.60 11.64 30.59
C GLU A 112 -17.11 10.64 29.54
N GLU A 113 -17.91 9.61 29.23
CA GLU A 113 -17.61 8.66 28.17
C GLU A 113 -17.62 9.32 26.78
N CYS A 114 -18.62 10.15 26.50
CA CYS A 114 -18.69 10.92 25.26
C CYS A 114 -17.50 11.90 25.14
N GLN A 115 -17.13 12.56 26.24
CA GLN A 115 -16.00 13.48 26.27
C GLN A 115 -14.66 12.75 26.06
N LYS A 116 -14.47 11.55 26.64
CA LYS A 116 -13.29 10.70 26.38
C LYS A 116 -13.24 10.25 24.93
N GLN A 117 -14.37 9.84 24.35
CA GLN A 117 -14.44 9.45 22.94
C GLN A 117 -14.12 10.63 22.00
N GLN A 118 -14.60 11.84 22.31
CA GLN A 118 -14.27 13.04 21.56
C GLN A 118 -12.78 13.39 21.68
N GLN A 119 -12.19 13.30 22.87
CA GLN A 119 -10.75 13.51 23.06
C GLN A 119 -9.90 12.49 22.27
N GLN A 120 -10.32 11.23 22.23
CA GLN A 120 -9.66 10.20 21.43
C GLN A 120 -9.74 10.51 19.93
N ASN A 121 -10.93 10.87 19.43
CA ASN A 121 -11.11 11.24 18.03
C ASN A 121 -10.29 12.47 17.63
N ILE A 122 -10.16 13.47 18.52
CA ILE A 122 -9.30 14.63 18.30
C ILE A 122 -7.83 14.21 18.22
N ALA A 123 -7.36 13.33 19.11
CA ALA A 123 -5.99 12.83 19.07
C ALA A 123 -5.67 12.06 17.78
N ASP A 124 -6.62 11.26 17.30
CA ASP A 124 -6.47 10.51 16.05
C ASP A 124 -6.51 11.44 14.82
N LEU A 125 -7.42 12.43 14.81
CA LEU A 125 -7.43 13.47 13.78
C LEU A 125 -6.14 14.29 13.76
N GLN A 126 -5.58 14.64 14.93
CA GLN A 126 -4.31 15.34 15.03
C GLN A 126 -3.14 14.51 14.47
N LYS A 127 -3.12 13.19 14.70
CA LYS A 127 -2.16 12.29 14.06
C LYS A 127 -2.31 12.27 12.55
N THR A 128 -3.54 12.18 12.03
CA THR A 128 -3.78 12.19 10.59
C THR A 128 -3.38 13.53 9.95
N VAL A 129 -3.69 14.66 10.60
CA VAL A 129 -3.28 15.99 10.14
C VAL A 129 -1.77 16.15 10.19
N ALA A 130 -1.07 15.59 11.17
CA ALA A 130 0.40 15.58 11.19
C ALA A 130 0.97 14.81 9.99
N VAL A 131 0.45 13.61 9.71
CA VAL A 131 0.85 12.80 8.54
C VAL A 131 0.58 13.54 7.22
N LEU A 132 -0.57 14.21 7.10
CA LEU A 132 -0.92 15.01 5.92
C LEU A 132 -0.08 16.28 5.79
N ASN A 133 0.24 16.98 6.89
CA ASN A 133 1.10 18.15 6.88
C ASN A 133 2.53 17.80 6.49
N ASP A 134 3.04 16.65 6.91
CA ASP A 134 4.33 16.12 6.46
C ASP A 134 4.30 15.78 4.96
N THR A 135 3.14 15.31 4.46
CA THR A 135 2.91 15.02 3.03
C THR A 135 2.88 16.29 2.18
N ILE A 136 2.24 17.37 2.66
CA ILE A 136 2.01 18.61 1.89
C ILE A 136 3.25 19.52 1.91
N ASN A 137 4.02 19.55 3.00
CA ASN A 137 5.11 20.53 3.17
C ASN A 137 6.47 20.09 2.58
N GLY A 138 6.56 18.94 1.91
CA GLY A 138 7.74 18.53 1.13
C GLY A 138 9.06 18.46 1.91
N LYS A 139 9.03 18.52 3.24
CA LYS A 139 10.17 18.39 4.15
C LYS A 139 10.05 17.09 4.93
N GLY A 140 10.16 16.01 4.19
CA GLY A 140 10.14 14.66 4.73
C GLY A 140 9.83 13.72 3.60
N LEU A 141 10.86 13.13 3.01
CA LEU A 141 10.71 11.75 2.56
C LEU A 141 10.13 11.02 3.78
N ILE A 142 8.83 10.74 3.79
CA ILE A 142 8.34 9.59 4.56
C ILE A 142 9.32 8.49 4.13
N PRO A 143 10.03 7.79 5.03
CA PRO A 143 10.75 6.61 4.62
C PRO A 143 9.68 5.77 3.96
N GLN A 144 9.68 5.69 2.62
CA GLN A 144 8.63 5.02 1.89
C GLN A 144 8.48 3.67 2.59
N GLN A 145 7.31 3.44 3.18
CA GLN A 145 7.04 2.17 3.82
C GLN A 145 7.33 1.11 2.79
N ASN A 146 7.96 0.03 3.24
CA ASN A 146 8.47 -0.97 2.32
C ASN A 146 7.34 -1.42 1.38
N ARG A 147 7.69 -1.89 0.18
CA ARG A 147 6.72 -2.38 -0.81
C ARG A 147 7.30 -3.60 -1.49
N TRP A 148 6.49 -4.32 -2.27
CA TRP A 148 7.00 -5.42 -3.08
C TRP A 148 7.88 -4.90 -4.20
N ASP A 149 9.04 -5.52 -4.38
CA ASP A 149 10.03 -5.11 -5.38
C ASP A 149 9.68 -5.69 -6.75
N SER A 150 9.31 -4.82 -7.71
CA SER A 150 9.03 -5.24 -9.08
C SER A 150 10.24 -5.91 -9.77
N SER A 151 11.47 -5.58 -9.37
CA SER A 151 12.69 -6.20 -9.90
C SER A 151 12.99 -7.56 -9.27
N ALA A 152 12.47 -7.83 -8.07
CA ALA A 152 12.57 -9.12 -7.37
C ALA A 152 11.21 -9.85 -7.32
N CYS A 153 10.44 -9.70 -8.40
CA CYS A 153 9.13 -10.29 -8.59
C CYS A 153 9.15 -11.22 -9.83
N HIS A 154 8.60 -12.42 -9.69
CA HIS A 154 8.47 -13.31 -10.85
C HIS A 154 7.43 -12.76 -11.85
N LYS A 155 7.63 -13.00 -13.16
CA LYS A 155 6.74 -12.53 -14.24
C LYS A 155 5.28 -13.01 -14.13
N ASP A 156 5.03 -14.11 -13.42
CA ASP A 156 3.69 -14.67 -13.21
C ASP A 156 3.00 -14.08 -11.97
N LEU A 157 3.67 -13.16 -11.26
CA LEU A 157 3.11 -12.36 -10.19
C LEU A 157 2.86 -10.94 -10.71
N THR A 158 1.65 -10.45 -10.50
CA THR A 158 1.25 -9.07 -10.81
C THR A 158 1.20 -8.26 -9.52
N LEU A 159 1.87 -7.11 -9.53
CA LEU A 159 1.80 -6.11 -8.47
C LEU A 159 0.74 -5.06 -8.85
N SER A 160 -0.08 -4.65 -7.89
CA SER A 160 -1.02 -3.54 -8.09
C SER A 160 -0.32 -2.21 -7.87
N GLU A 161 -0.32 -1.35 -8.89
CA GLU A 161 0.24 0.00 -8.85
C GLU A 161 -0.75 1.01 -8.24
N PRO A 162 -0.27 2.14 -7.67
CA PRO A 162 1.13 2.55 -7.55
C PRO A 162 1.86 1.99 -6.31
N ASP A 163 1.11 1.49 -5.32
CA ASP A 163 1.68 1.21 -3.99
C ASP A 163 2.45 -0.11 -3.91
N GLN A 164 2.23 -1.03 -4.86
CA GLN A 164 2.87 -2.34 -4.93
C GLN A 164 2.74 -3.14 -3.61
N LEU A 165 1.58 -3.03 -2.93
CA LEU A 165 1.27 -3.77 -1.70
C LEU A 165 0.46 -5.06 -1.98
N ILE A 166 -0.31 -5.07 -3.06
CA ILE A 166 -1.14 -6.22 -3.46
C ILE A 166 -0.39 -7.03 -4.51
N VAL A 167 -0.30 -8.34 -4.28
CA VAL A 167 0.34 -9.31 -5.18
C VAL A 167 -0.68 -10.37 -5.55
N GLN A 168 -0.78 -10.68 -6.84
CA GLN A 168 -1.61 -11.77 -7.34
C GLN A 168 -0.79 -12.68 -8.24
N HIS A 169 -0.92 -13.99 -8.05
CA HIS A 169 -0.33 -14.95 -8.98
C HIS A 169 -1.29 -15.21 -10.14
N ILE A 170 -0.94 -14.70 -11.32
CA ILE A 170 -1.75 -14.80 -12.55
C ILE A 170 -1.29 -15.93 -13.50
N GLY A 171 -0.19 -16.61 -13.18
CA GLY A 171 0.31 -17.75 -13.95
C GLY A 171 -0.70 -18.90 -14.11
N LYS A 172 -0.45 -19.76 -15.11
CA LYS A 172 -1.31 -20.92 -15.43
C LYS A 172 -1.32 -21.94 -14.28
N ALA A 173 -2.32 -22.83 -14.25
CA ALA A 173 -2.46 -23.90 -13.26
C ALA A 173 -1.42 -25.04 -13.39
N ASN A 174 -0.15 -24.71 -13.68
CA ASN A 174 0.97 -25.65 -13.61
C ASN A 174 1.45 -25.90 -12.17
N TRP A 175 0.77 -25.30 -11.18
CA TRP A 175 1.03 -25.45 -9.73
C TRP A 175 2.44 -25.04 -9.30
N GLU A 176 3.12 -24.22 -10.10
CA GLU A 176 4.45 -23.74 -9.74
C GLU A 176 4.36 -22.53 -8.81
N PRO A 177 4.98 -22.58 -7.63
CA PRO A 177 4.99 -21.43 -6.74
C PRO A 177 5.97 -20.37 -7.22
N CYS A 178 5.59 -19.11 -7.03
CA CYS A 178 6.43 -17.95 -7.28
C CYS A 178 6.63 -17.14 -6.00
N ALA A 179 7.80 -16.53 -5.85
CA ALA A 179 8.12 -15.63 -4.76
C ALA A 179 8.21 -14.19 -5.22
N VAL A 180 7.92 -13.29 -4.29
CA VAL A 180 8.27 -11.87 -4.36
C VAL A 180 8.90 -11.45 -3.04
N PHE A 181 9.86 -10.54 -3.14
CA PHE A 181 10.57 -9.94 -2.02
C PHE A 181 10.19 -8.48 -1.90
N ALA A 182 10.27 -7.93 -0.69
CA ALA A 182 10.15 -6.50 -0.51
C ALA A 182 11.41 -5.78 -1.02
N GLU A 183 11.28 -4.52 -1.37
CA GLU A 183 12.35 -3.69 -1.95
C GLU A 183 13.51 -3.49 -0.98
N ARG A 184 13.18 -3.26 0.30
CA ARG A 184 14.14 -2.98 1.36
C ARG A 184 14.28 -4.19 2.29
N ALA A 185 15.51 -4.43 2.74
CA ALA A 185 15.78 -5.40 3.79
C ALA A 185 15.12 -4.96 5.10
N ILE A 186 14.98 -5.90 6.04
CA ILE A 186 14.66 -5.55 7.41
C ILE A 186 15.76 -4.61 7.98
N PRO A 187 15.40 -3.63 8.83
CA PRO A 187 16.38 -2.83 9.57
C PRO A 187 17.38 -3.69 10.35
N LYS A 188 18.50 -3.09 10.76
CA LYS A 188 19.56 -3.78 11.52
C LYS A 188 19.40 -3.69 13.04
N ASP A 189 18.48 -2.86 13.50
CA ASP A 189 18.15 -2.64 14.91
C ASP A 189 16.63 -2.61 15.14
N GLY A 190 16.24 -2.77 16.40
CA GLY A 190 14.84 -2.76 16.82
C GLY A 190 14.04 -4.00 16.45
N ILE A 191 12.74 -3.79 16.24
CA ILE A 191 11.79 -4.83 15.84
C ILE A 191 11.37 -4.52 14.40
N ALA A 192 11.59 -5.48 13.50
CA ALA A 192 11.10 -5.41 12.14
C ALA A 192 9.89 -6.33 12.01
N TYR A 193 8.76 -5.81 11.55
CA TYR A 193 7.50 -6.56 11.49
C TYR A 193 6.64 -6.09 10.30
N PHE A 194 5.94 -7.02 9.67
CA PHE A 194 4.96 -6.75 8.63
C PHE A 194 3.79 -7.74 8.71
N GLU A 195 2.64 -7.33 8.20
CA GLU A 195 1.44 -8.16 8.13
C GLU A 195 1.03 -8.42 6.68
N VAL A 196 0.41 -9.56 6.46
CA VAL A 196 -0.13 -9.96 5.16
C VAL A 196 -1.56 -10.42 5.35
N LYS A 197 -2.48 -9.75 4.65
CA LYS A 197 -3.89 -10.14 4.56
C LYS A 197 -4.07 -11.09 3.38
N ILE A 198 -4.72 -12.21 3.63
CA ILE A 198 -5.02 -13.20 2.59
C ILE A 198 -6.32 -12.80 1.88
N LEU A 199 -6.22 -12.40 0.61
CA LEU A 199 -7.37 -11.98 -0.20
C LEU A 199 -7.96 -13.17 -0.98
N GLU A 200 -7.13 -13.98 -1.61
CA GLU A 200 -7.51 -15.21 -2.30
C GLU A 200 -6.49 -16.32 -2.01
N LYS A 201 -6.97 -17.55 -1.83
CA LYS A 201 -6.11 -18.72 -1.60
C LYS A 201 -6.66 -19.93 -2.34
N LYS A 202 -5.93 -20.41 -3.33
CA LYS A 202 -6.18 -21.64 -4.09
C LYS A 202 -5.32 -22.81 -3.62
N CYS A 203 -4.09 -22.55 -3.17
CA CYS A 203 -3.19 -23.60 -2.70
C CYS A 203 -2.52 -23.19 -1.37
N LEU A 204 -1.19 -23.16 -1.30
CA LEU A 204 -0.43 -22.82 -0.11
C LEU A 204 0.08 -21.38 -0.22
N VAL A 205 0.08 -20.66 0.88
CA VAL A 205 0.67 -19.33 0.99
C VAL A 205 1.75 -19.43 2.04
N THR A 206 2.94 -18.92 1.75
CA THR A 206 4.06 -18.89 2.70
C THR A 206 4.49 -17.46 2.92
N ILE A 207 4.56 -17.04 4.18
CA ILE A 207 4.94 -15.67 4.58
C ILE A 207 6.18 -15.77 5.45
N GLY A 208 7.21 -14.98 5.17
CA GLY A 208 8.48 -15.14 5.88
C GLY A 208 9.56 -14.14 5.52
N LEU A 209 10.80 -14.54 5.85
CA LEU A 209 12.03 -13.80 5.61
C LEU A 209 13.00 -14.64 4.77
N GLY A 210 13.74 -14.01 3.86
CA GLY A 210 14.80 -14.67 3.09
C GLY A 210 15.77 -13.71 2.43
N ALA A 211 16.89 -14.24 1.92
CA ALA A 211 17.91 -13.45 1.23
C ALA A 211 17.50 -13.13 -0.22
N LYS A 212 17.79 -11.90 -0.69
CA LYS A 212 17.39 -11.40 -2.03
C LYS A 212 18.03 -12.16 -3.20
N GLN A 213 19.16 -12.84 -3.01
CA GLN A 213 19.82 -13.69 -4.03
C GLN A 213 19.11 -15.06 -4.26
N MET A 214 17.89 -15.15 -3.73
CA MET A 214 16.81 -16.09 -3.98
C MET A 214 16.46 -16.57 -5.41
N PRO A 215 16.29 -17.87 -5.72
CA PRO A 215 15.41 -18.24 -6.83
C PRO A 215 13.97 -17.74 -6.59
N LEU A 216 13.36 -17.14 -7.63
CA LEU A 216 11.99 -16.59 -7.58
C LEU A 216 10.90 -17.58 -8.01
N MET A 217 11.26 -18.73 -8.59
CA MET A 217 10.30 -19.70 -9.15
C MET A 217 10.67 -21.17 -8.93
N GLY A 218 9.66 -22.04 -8.95
CA GLY A 218 9.79 -23.50 -8.94
C GLY A 218 9.87 -24.11 -7.53
N LYS A 219 10.01 -25.45 -7.45
CA LYS A 219 10.05 -26.18 -6.16
C LYS A 219 11.17 -25.70 -5.23
N ILE A 220 12.26 -25.19 -5.79
CA ILE A 220 13.48 -24.73 -5.10
C ILE A 220 13.22 -23.47 -4.26
N VAL A 221 12.16 -22.71 -4.56
CA VAL A 221 11.75 -21.50 -3.82
C VAL A 221 11.53 -21.80 -2.34
N ARG A 222 11.13 -23.03 -1.99
CA ARG A 222 10.93 -23.46 -0.60
C ARG A 222 12.18 -24.07 0.05
N ASP A 223 13.22 -24.38 -0.73
CA ASP A 223 14.27 -25.33 -0.34
C ASP A 223 15.61 -24.67 0.07
N TYR A 224 15.65 -23.35 0.25
CA TYR A 224 16.88 -22.62 0.51
C TYR A 224 17.15 -22.44 2.02
N ARG A 225 18.38 -22.76 2.46
CA ARG A 225 18.86 -22.48 3.82
C ARG A 225 18.85 -20.97 4.11
N GLY A 226 18.70 -20.58 5.37
CA GLY A 226 18.66 -19.17 5.76
C GLY A 226 17.35 -18.45 5.40
N THR A 227 16.26 -19.20 5.20
CA THR A 227 14.91 -18.63 5.11
C THR A 227 14.04 -19.13 6.24
N TYR A 228 13.10 -18.31 6.68
CA TYR A 228 12.21 -18.63 7.79
C TYR A 228 10.80 -18.28 7.40
N ALA A 229 9.84 -19.19 7.59
CA ALA A 229 8.50 -18.92 7.09
C ALA A 229 7.40 -19.61 7.88
N TYR A 230 6.22 -19.01 7.82
CA TYR A 230 4.96 -19.58 8.25
C TYR A 230 4.10 -19.90 7.02
N GLU A 231 3.77 -21.17 6.86
CA GLU A 231 2.95 -21.70 5.77
C GLU A 231 1.50 -21.88 6.21
N SER A 232 0.57 -21.57 5.31
CA SER A 232 -0.88 -21.64 5.52
C SER A 232 -1.43 -23.02 5.91
N GLY A 233 -0.66 -24.09 5.68
CA GLY A 233 -0.96 -25.43 6.15
C GLY A 233 -0.67 -25.68 7.64
N GLY A 234 -0.24 -24.66 8.39
CA GLY A 234 0.03 -24.77 9.83
C GLY A 234 1.44 -25.28 10.14
N ARG A 235 2.43 -24.87 9.34
CA ARG A 235 3.84 -25.23 9.54
C ARG A 235 4.75 -24.01 9.60
N PHE A 236 5.69 -24.02 10.52
CA PHE A 236 6.86 -23.16 10.47
C PHE A 236 8.01 -23.88 9.77
N TRP A 237 8.76 -23.15 8.94
CA TRP A 237 9.87 -23.65 8.13
C TRP A 237 11.17 -22.92 8.48
N GLY A 238 12.28 -23.66 8.44
CA GLY A 238 13.62 -23.08 8.59
C GLY A 238 14.11 -22.93 10.03
N HIS A 239 13.37 -23.46 11.00
CA HIS A 239 13.70 -23.38 12.42
C HIS A 239 14.24 -24.72 12.94
N ALA A 240 15.56 -24.84 13.05
CA ALA A 240 16.23 -26.03 13.58
C ALA A 240 16.23 -26.01 15.12
N VAL A 241 15.15 -26.50 15.72
CA VAL A 241 14.99 -26.61 17.18
C VAL A 241 14.76 -28.06 17.57
N ASP A 242 15.00 -28.39 18.85
CA ASP A 242 14.74 -29.73 19.37
C ASP A 242 13.28 -30.15 19.13
N GLY A 243 13.11 -31.36 18.60
CA GLY A 243 11.79 -31.90 18.26
C GLY A 243 11.22 -31.43 16.93
N CYS A 244 11.94 -30.62 16.12
CA CYS A 244 11.52 -30.31 14.76
C CYS A 244 11.61 -31.54 13.83
N SER A 245 10.71 -31.62 12.85
CA SER A 245 10.76 -32.65 11.82
C SER A 245 11.64 -32.20 10.66
N ILE A 246 12.40 -33.11 10.07
CA ILE A 246 13.14 -32.85 8.83
C ILE A 246 12.27 -33.26 7.63
N ALA A 247 11.89 -32.30 6.80
CA ALA A 247 11.12 -32.56 5.60
C ALA A 247 11.98 -33.24 4.51
N ILE A 248 11.33 -33.74 3.45
CA ILE A 248 11.99 -34.48 2.34
C ILE A 248 13.09 -33.65 1.66
N ASN A 249 12.94 -32.32 1.64
CA ASN A 249 13.93 -31.37 1.14
C ASN A 249 15.09 -31.08 2.13
N GLY A 250 15.17 -31.83 3.24
CA GLY A 250 16.17 -31.66 4.29
C GLY A 250 15.96 -30.42 5.18
N ARG A 251 14.85 -29.69 5.02
CA ARG A 251 14.59 -28.48 5.82
C ARG A 251 13.88 -28.81 7.13
N PRO A 252 14.28 -28.17 8.24
CA PRO A 252 13.56 -28.30 9.49
C PRO A 252 12.19 -27.64 9.37
N CYS A 253 11.17 -28.31 9.91
CA CYS A 253 9.82 -27.83 9.96
C CYS A 253 9.15 -28.20 11.28
N ILE A 254 8.25 -27.33 11.74
CA ILE A 254 7.50 -27.49 12.97
C ILE A 254 6.02 -27.45 12.58
N GLY A 255 5.33 -28.58 12.75
CA GLY A 255 3.88 -28.70 12.48
C GLY A 255 3.02 -28.28 13.67
N GLY A 256 1.70 -28.44 13.52
CA GLY A 256 0.73 -28.21 14.59
C GLY A 256 0.47 -26.74 14.92
N LYS A 257 0.93 -25.82 14.07
CA LYS A 257 0.61 -24.39 14.19
C LYS A 257 -0.78 -24.14 13.57
N PRO A 258 -1.52 -23.09 14.00
CA PRO A 258 -2.82 -22.79 13.42
C PRO A 258 -2.73 -22.68 11.88
N PRO A 259 -3.62 -23.28 11.10
CA PRO A 259 -3.69 -23.00 9.66
C PRO A 259 -4.28 -21.59 9.43
N PHE A 260 -4.07 -21.01 8.25
CA PHE A 260 -4.67 -19.73 7.87
C PHE A 260 -5.17 -19.70 6.44
N GLY A 261 -6.15 -18.84 6.17
CA GLY A 261 -6.83 -18.75 4.88
C GLY A 261 -7.38 -17.36 4.58
N VAL A 262 -8.31 -17.29 3.62
CA VAL A 262 -8.92 -16.03 3.16
C VAL A 262 -9.52 -15.27 4.34
N GLY A 263 -9.21 -13.98 4.43
CA GLY A 263 -9.67 -13.09 5.50
C GLY A 263 -8.75 -13.02 6.72
N ASP A 264 -7.87 -14.01 6.93
CA ASP A 264 -6.88 -13.95 8.00
C ASP A 264 -5.80 -12.90 7.71
N ILE A 265 -5.27 -12.30 8.78
CA ILE A 265 -4.10 -11.43 8.79
C ILE A 265 -2.97 -12.19 9.48
N VAL A 266 -1.84 -12.37 8.79
CA VAL A 266 -0.69 -13.12 9.30
C VAL A 266 0.52 -12.21 9.35
N GLY A 267 1.14 -12.10 10.52
CA GLY A 267 2.33 -11.30 10.73
C GLY A 267 3.60 -12.13 10.71
N CYS A 268 4.68 -11.51 10.24
CA CYS A 268 6.03 -12.03 10.33
C CYS A 268 6.97 -10.89 10.73
N GLY A 269 7.85 -11.17 11.68
CA GLY A 269 8.86 -10.21 12.11
C GLY A 269 10.01 -10.86 12.84
N ILE A 270 10.92 -10.00 13.29
CA ILE A 270 12.10 -10.38 14.06
C ILE A 270 12.41 -9.28 15.06
N ASN A 271 12.66 -9.68 16.30
CA ASN A 271 13.34 -8.85 17.28
C ASN A 271 14.84 -9.02 17.05
N LEU A 272 15.51 -7.98 16.55
CA LEU A 272 16.92 -8.07 16.16
C LEU A 272 17.87 -8.17 17.36
N ALA A 273 17.47 -7.64 18.52
CA ALA A 273 18.26 -7.72 19.75
C ALA A 273 18.32 -9.16 20.27
N THR A 274 17.20 -9.89 20.23
CA THR A 274 17.14 -11.29 20.67
C THR A 274 17.34 -12.29 19.54
N ARG A 275 17.31 -11.83 18.28
CA ARG A 275 17.26 -12.62 17.04
C ARG A 275 16.02 -13.52 16.94
N GLN A 276 15.00 -13.22 17.74
CA GLN A 276 13.81 -14.04 17.83
C GLN A 276 12.84 -13.72 16.69
N ILE A 277 12.36 -14.74 16.00
CA ILE A 277 11.27 -14.60 15.04
C ILE A 277 9.92 -14.44 15.74
N ILE A 278 9.09 -13.59 15.15
CA ILE A 278 7.73 -13.31 15.59
C ILE A 278 6.79 -13.75 14.47
N TYR A 279 5.85 -14.64 14.79
CA TYR A 279 4.71 -14.94 13.93
C TYR A 279 3.43 -14.59 14.68
N THR A 280 2.47 -14.03 13.96
CA THR A 280 1.16 -13.71 14.51
C THR A 280 0.07 -14.19 13.58
N LYS A 281 -1.11 -14.43 14.14
CA LYS A 281 -2.33 -14.64 13.38
C LYS A 281 -3.43 -13.78 13.99
N ASN A 282 -4.07 -12.96 13.18
CA ASN A 282 -5.21 -12.13 13.54
C ASN A 282 -4.98 -11.26 14.79
N GLY A 283 -3.76 -10.75 14.96
CA GLY A 283 -3.37 -9.90 16.09
C GLY A 283 -2.88 -10.67 17.32
N GLU A 284 -2.83 -12.00 17.28
CA GLU A 284 -2.32 -12.82 18.38
C GLU A 284 -0.95 -13.41 18.05
N ARG A 285 0.00 -13.31 18.99
CA ARG A 285 1.35 -13.88 18.85
C ARG A 285 1.29 -15.41 18.99
N LEU A 286 1.91 -16.11 18.05
CA LEU A 286 2.07 -17.56 18.11
C LEU A 286 3.27 -17.94 18.97
N ASP A 287 3.31 -19.18 19.45
CA ASP A 287 4.45 -19.69 20.21
C ASP A 287 5.70 -19.78 19.32
N THR A 288 6.54 -18.74 19.45
CA THR A 288 7.81 -18.55 18.76
C THR A 288 8.97 -18.25 19.72
N ALA A 289 8.81 -18.53 21.02
CA ALA A 289 9.78 -18.20 22.08
C ALA A 289 11.22 -18.62 21.74
N ASN A 290 11.36 -19.85 21.22
CA ASN A 290 12.66 -20.48 20.96
C ASN A 290 13.06 -20.45 19.47
N LEU A 291 12.38 -19.65 18.65
CA LEU A 291 12.63 -19.59 17.21
C LEU A 291 13.62 -18.46 16.92
N LEU A 292 14.87 -18.82 16.67
CA LEU A 292 15.97 -17.87 16.43
C LEU A 292 16.41 -17.90 14.97
N VAL A 293 16.87 -16.75 14.48
CA VAL A 293 17.57 -16.66 13.20
C VAL A 293 19.06 -17.01 13.38
N ASP A 294 19.54 -17.94 12.55
CA ASP A 294 20.90 -18.51 12.62
C ASP A 294 22.01 -17.46 12.52
N SER A 295 21.83 -16.41 11.72
CA SER A 295 22.82 -15.35 11.53
C SER A 295 22.22 -13.96 11.60
N ALA A 296 22.71 -13.13 12.53
CA ALA A 296 22.38 -11.72 12.62
C ALA A 296 23.01 -10.85 11.51
N THR A 297 23.90 -11.43 10.69
CA THR A 297 24.57 -10.70 9.60
C THR A 297 23.91 -10.88 8.23
N ALA A 298 22.97 -11.83 8.11
CA ALA A 298 22.27 -12.06 6.85
C ALA A 298 21.28 -10.92 6.60
N GLU A 299 21.40 -10.27 5.45
CA GLU A 299 20.44 -9.27 4.98
C GLU A 299 19.15 -9.98 4.57
N LEU A 300 18.17 -9.95 5.47
CA LEU A 300 16.87 -10.60 5.29
C LEU A 300 15.85 -9.63 4.73
N PHE A 301 15.03 -10.11 3.81
CA PHE A 301 13.95 -9.36 3.18
C PHE A 301 12.62 -10.02 3.52
N PRO A 302 11.57 -9.23 3.82
CA PRO A 302 10.19 -9.72 3.79
C PRO A 302 9.90 -10.40 2.46
N ARG A 303 9.17 -11.51 2.53
CA ARG A 303 8.94 -12.38 1.38
C ARG A 303 7.62 -13.12 1.50
N VAL A 304 6.96 -13.31 0.37
CA VAL A 304 5.86 -14.27 0.23
C VAL A 304 6.12 -15.26 -0.91
N ILE A 305 5.53 -16.45 -0.78
CA ILE A 305 5.44 -17.46 -1.84
C ILE A 305 3.97 -17.75 -2.09
N LEU A 306 3.55 -17.63 -3.35
CA LEU A 306 2.18 -17.76 -3.81
C LEU A 306 2.10 -18.83 -4.91
N TYR A 307 0.97 -19.53 -4.98
CA TYR A 307 0.63 -20.44 -6.08
C TYR A 307 -0.38 -19.77 -7.03
N PRO A 308 -0.55 -20.31 -8.26
CA PRO A 308 -1.54 -19.82 -9.21
C PRO A 308 -2.92 -19.57 -8.59
N GLY A 309 -3.41 -18.33 -8.72
CA GLY A 309 -4.69 -17.86 -8.20
C GLY A 309 -4.68 -17.38 -6.74
N ASP A 310 -3.57 -17.44 -6.02
CA ASP A 310 -3.45 -16.79 -4.71
C ASP A 310 -3.31 -15.26 -4.87
N LYS A 311 -3.86 -14.52 -3.92
CA LYS A 311 -3.80 -13.06 -3.86
C LYS A 311 -3.65 -12.59 -2.41
N ILE A 312 -2.74 -11.66 -2.18
CA ILE A 312 -2.46 -11.10 -0.85
C ILE A 312 -2.30 -9.59 -0.91
N GLU A 313 -2.42 -8.95 0.26
CA GLU A 313 -2.13 -7.54 0.49
C GLU A 313 -1.17 -7.42 1.67
N ALA A 314 -0.07 -6.72 1.49
CA ALA A 314 0.92 -6.47 2.52
C ALA A 314 0.67 -5.15 3.24
N ASN A 315 1.00 -5.14 4.52
CA ASN A 315 1.05 -3.98 5.37
C ASN A 315 2.44 -3.94 6.02
N PHE A 316 3.27 -3.01 5.56
CA PHE A 316 4.63 -2.80 6.08
C PHE A 316 4.67 -1.76 7.22
N GLY A 317 3.51 -1.39 7.75
CA GLY A 317 3.36 -0.52 8.91
C GLY A 317 2.73 0.84 8.59
N PRO A 318 2.58 1.70 9.62
CA PRO A 318 2.90 1.40 11.01
C PRO A 318 1.70 0.75 11.75
N ASN A 319 0.52 0.71 11.11
CA ASN A 319 -0.73 0.36 11.74
C ASN A 319 -0.99 -1.14 11.58
N PHE A 320 -0.64 -1.92 12.59
CA PHE A 320 -0.81 -3.37 12.58
C PHE A 320 -2.04 -3.80 13.37
N LYS A 321 -2.59 -4.99 13.05
CA LYS A 321 -3.59 -5.64 13.90
C LYS A 321 -2.95 -6.17 15.18
N PHE A 322 -1.71 -6.65 15.09
CA PHE A 322 -0.91 -7.04 16.25
C PHE A 322 -0.37 -5.79 16.98
N ASN A 323 -0.53 -5.76 18.31
CA ASN A 323 0.09 -4.72 19.13
C ASN A 323 1.58 -5.03 19.33
N THR A 324 2.44 -4.32 18.59
CA THR A 324 3.90 -4.50 18.66
C THR A 324 4.53 -3.96 19.94
N ALA A 325 3.79 -3.22 20.77
CA ALA A 325 4.25 -2.75 22.08
C ALA A 325 4.42 -3.89 23.10
N ASP A 326 3.86 -5.07 22.82
CA ASP A 326 3.88 -6.25 23.70
C ASP A 326 5.04 -7.22 23.39
N VAL A 327 6.09 -6.77 22.69
CA VAL A 327 7.25 -7.57 22.23
C VAL A 327 8.56 -7.11 22.83
#